data_AF-A0A7C7U5N0-F1
#
_entry.id   AF-A0A7C7U5N0-F1
#
_cell.length_a   1.000
_cell.length_b   1.000
_cell.length_c   1.000
_cell.angle_alpha   90.00
_cell.angle_beta   90.00
_cell.angle_gamma   90.00
#
_symmetry.space_group_name_H-M   'P 1'
#
loop_
_entity.id
_entity.type
_entity.pdbx_description
1 polymer ?
#
loop_
_entity_poly.entity_id
_entity_poly.type
_entity_poly.pdbx_seq_one_letter_code
_entity_poly.pdbx_strand_id
1 'polypeptide(L)'
;MTTARRKWSGFVVLGLSLLALGFFVRDRLGIELDPESIRQWVLSAGPIAPVLCVAMVAGRSIIGLPSQLVLIVAGLSFGVFWGTLYGALGLEISGLITFQLARIAGRDAVHRKIPQKLRPVIARAGERPGALFIAVGTAYPIGVLTAYHGLAGVTSMKLGV
;
A
#
# COMPACT_ATOMS: atom_id res chain seq x y z
N MET A 1 -13.98 -28.69 8.39
CA MET A 1 -13.70 -27.29 8.82
C MET A 1 -12.22 -27.02 9.17
N THR A 2 -11.25 -27.68 8.52
CA THR A 2 -9.81 -27.66 8.91
C THR A 2 -8.89 -26.93 7.92
N THR A 3 -9.37 -26.58 6.73
CA THR A 3 -8.56 -25.99 5.65
C THR A 3 -8.34 -24.48 5.77
N ALA A 4 -9.21 -23.75 6.49
CA ALA A 4 -9.10 -22.30 6.66
C ALA A 4 -8.00 -21.90 7.66
N ARG A 5 -7.84 -22.64 8.76
CA ARG A 5 -6.81 -22.40 9.80
C ARG A 5 -5.39 -22.53 9.25
N ARG A 6 -5.13 -23.54 8.39
CA ARG A 6 -3.80 -23.82 7.82
C ARG A 6 -3.28 -22.73 6.89
N LYS A 7 -4.17 -22.02 6.17
CA LYS A 7 -3.78 -20.92 5.28
C LYS A 7 -3.35 -19.68 6.08
N TRP A 8 -4.04 -19.36 7.17
CA TRP A 8 -3.66 -18.27 8.07
C TRP A 8 -2.32 -18.52 8.76
N SER A 9 -2.07 -19.77 9.19
CA SER A 9 -0.77 -20.17 9.76
C SER A 9 0.37 -19.93 8.77
N GLY A 10 0.16 -20.16 7.46
CA GLY A 10 1.17 -19.91 6.43
C GLY A 10 1.52 -18.43 6.28
N PHE A 11 0.54 -17.53 6.32
CA PHE A 11 0.78 -16.08 6.27
C PHE A 11 1.45 -15.56 7.54
N VAL A 12 1.07 -16.10 8.71
CA VAL A 12 1.71 -15.77 10.00
C VAL A 12 3.17 -16.22 10.00
N VAL A 13 3.44 -17.47 9.59
CA VAL A 13 4.81 -17.99 9.50
C VAL A 13 5.62 -17.18 8.49
N LEU A 14 5.09 -16.90 7.29
CA LEU A 14 5.77 -16.07 6.30
C LEU A 14 6.07 -14.67 6.82
N GLY A 15 5.11 -14.03 7.51
CA GLY A 15 5.30 -12.72 8.13
C GLY A 15 6.37 -12.75 9.21
N LEU A 16 6.37 -13.77 10.09
CA LEU A 16 7.39 -13.96 11.11
C LEU A 16 8.77 -14.24 10.51
N SER A 17 8.85 -15.03 9.44
CA SER A 17 10.10 -15.31 8.72
C SER A 17 10.68 -14.07 8.06
N LEU A 18 9.83 -13.23 7.45
CA LEU A 18 10.25 -11.95 6.86
C LEU A 18 10.72 -10.96 7.93
N LEU A 19 10.05 -10.92 9.09
CA LEU A 19 10.49 -10.13 10.24
C LEU A 19 11.85 -10.62 10.75
N ALA A 20 12.00 -11.93 10.96
CA ALA A 20 13.25 -12.53 11.42
C ALA A 20 14.41 -12.28 10.43
N LEU A 21 14.15 -12.40 9.12
CA LEU A 21 15.12 -12.08 8.07
C LEU A 21 15.48 -10.58 8.09
N GLY A 22 14.50 -9.70 8.28
CA GLY A 22 14.73 -8.26 8.40
C GLY A 22 15.63 -7.91 9.60
N PHE A 23 15.36 -8.51 10.76
CA PHE A 23 16.21 -8.34 11.96
C PHE A 23 17.62 -8.91 11.74
N PHE A 24 17.74 -10.06 11.10
CA PHE A 24 19.02 -10.70 10.81
C PHE A 24 19.88 -9.88 9.83
N VAL A 25 19.28 -9.37 8.75
CA VAL A 25 19.96 -8.51 7.78
C VAL A 25 20.36 -7.18 8.42
N ARG A 26 19.49 -6.60 9.26
CA ARG A 26 19.77 -5.38 10.02
C ARG A 26 21.00 -5.54 10.91
N ASP A 27 21.02 -6.60 11.71
CA ASP A 27 22.11 -6.89 12.65
C ASP A 27 23.45 -7.09 11.93
N ARG A 28 23.42 -7.77 10.78
CA ARG A 28 24.59 -7.98 9.92
C ARG A 28 25.12 -6.71 9.22
N LEU A 29 24.25 -5.75 8.93
CA LEU A 29 24.60 -4.52 8.23
C LEU A 29 24.87 -3.34 9.17
N GLY A 30 24.73 -3.53 10.49
CA GLY A 30 24.93 -2.46 11.47
C GLY A 30 23.93 -1.30 11.33
N ILE A 31 22.73 -1.57 10.80
CA ILE A 31 21.72 -0.53 10.58
C ILE A 31 21.09 -0.19 11.93
N GLU A 32 21.52 0.94 12.50
CA GLU A 32 20.87 1.57 13.63
C GLU A 32 19.54 2.19 13.16
N LEU A 33 18.44 1.56 13.55
CA LEU A 33 17.09 2.10 13.37
C LEU A 33 16.79 3.16 14.43
N ASP A 34 17.70 4.13 14.55
CA ASP A 34 17.47 5.30 15.36
C ASP A 34 16.67 6.33 14.54
N PRO A 35 15.58 6.92 15.09
CA PRO A 35 14.81 7.94 14.40
C PRO A 35 15.65 9.11 13.88
N GLU A 36 16.71 9.51 14.58
CA GLU A 36 17.57 10.61 14.14
C GLU A 36 18.45 10.19 12.96
N SER A 37 19.00 8.96 12.96
CA SER A 37 19.76 8.42 11.83
C SER A 37 18.93 8.37 10.54
N ILE A 38 17.69 7.88 10.63
CA ILE A 38 16.75 7.84 9.49
C ILE A 38 16.44 9.26 9.00
N ARG A 39 16.17 10.18 9.94
CA ARG A 39 15.89 11.57 9.63
C ARG A 39 17.08 12.23 8.93
N GLN A 40 18.29 12.06 9.44
CA GLN A 40 19.49 12.62 8.83
C GLN A 40 19.76 12.04 7.45
N TRP A 41 19.53 10.73 7.25
CA TRP A 41 19.64 10.12 5.94
C TRP A 41 18.66 10.73 4.93
N VAL A 42 17.39 10.92 5.32
CA VAL A 42 16.39 11.56 4.46
C VAL A 42 16.74 13.03 4.18
N LEU A 43 17.13 13.77 5.22
CA LEU A 43 17.48 15.19 5.09
C LEU A 43 18.82 15.43 4.37
N SER A 44 19.71 14.43 4.30
CA SER A 44 20.96 14.50 3.53
C SER A 44 20.72 14.67 2.03
N ALA A 45 19.53 14.31 1.54
CA ALA A 45 19.11 14.58 0.18
C ALA A 45 18.86 16.07 -0.08
N GLY A 46 18.85 16.92 0.95
CA GLY A 46 18.71 18.37 0.82
C GLY A 46 17.34 18.78 0.26
N PRO A 47 17.27 19.80 -0.63
CA PRO A 47 16.00 20.36 -1.10
C PRO A 47 15.07 19.39 -1.85
N ILE A 48 15.60 18.29 -2.40
CA ILE A 48 14.79 17.28 -3.11
C ILE A 48 14.18 16.22 -2.17
N ALA A 49 14.52 16.23 -0.88
CA ALA A 49 14.04 15.24 0.08
C ALA A 49 12.49 15.08 0.10
N PRO A 50 11.67 16.15 0.03
CA PRO A 50 10.21 16.01 -0.06
C PRO A 50 9.75 15.23 -1.29
N VAL A 51 10.35 15.47 -2.45
CA VAL A 51 10.00 14.81 -3.72
C VAL A 51 10.34 13.32 -3.64
N LEU A 52 11.52 12.99 -3.10
CA LEU A 52 11.93 11.60 -2.88
C LEU A 52 11.02 10.89 -1.88
N CYS A 53 10.56 11.59 -0.84
CA CYS A 53 9.60 11.06 0.11
C CYS A 53 8.27 10.70 -0.57
N VAL A 54 7.71 11.62 -1.38
CA VAL A 54 6.47 11.37 -2.15
C VAL A 54 6.66 10.20 -3.11
N ALA A 55 7.78 10.15 -3.83
CA ALA A 55 8.10 9.08 -4.78
C ALA A 55 8.23 7.72 -4.07
N MET A 56 8.87 7.68 -2.89
CA MET A 56 8.99 6.47 -2.07
C MET A 56 7.63 5.98 -1.59
N VAL A 57 6.77 6.87 -1.07
CA VAL A 57 5.41 6.53 -0.64
C VAL A 57 4.56 6.06 -1.83
N ALA A 58 4.72 6.68 -3.00
CA ALA A 58 4.02 6.29 -4.23
C ALA A 58 4.44 4.89 -4.71
N GLY A 59 5.74 4.63 -4.75
CA GLY A 59 6.35 3.38 -5.22
C GLY A 59 6.29 2.22 -4.24
N ARG A 60 5.92 2.47 -2.97
CA ARG A 60 5.89 1.46 -1.90
C ARG A 60 5.15 0.17 -2.29
N SER A 61 4.07 0.28 -3.06
CA SER A 61 3.21 -0.86 -3.43
C SER A 61 3.91 -1.80 -4.41
N ILE A 62 4.84 -1.28 -5.23
CA ILE A 62 5.62 -2.04 -6.20
C ILE A 62 6.69 -2.86 -5.49
N ILE A 63 7.36 -2.26 -4.50
CA ILE A 63 8.40 -2.91 -3.69
C ILE A 63 7.84 -3.73 -2.52
N GLY A 64 6.52 -3.75 -2.33
CA GLY A 64 5.86 -4.51 -1.27
C GLY A 64 6.02 -3.91 0.13
N LEU A 65 6.37 -2.62 0.24
CA LEU A 65 6.48 -1.94 1.51
C LEU A 65 5.09 -1.53 2.06
N PRO A 66 4.82 -1.81 3.35
CA PRO A 66 3.61 -1.34 4.01
C PRO A 66 3.61 0.19 4.13
N SER A 67 2.46 0.83 3.93
CA SER A 67 2.31 2.30 4.04
C SER A 67 2.75 2.82 5.40
N GLN A 68 2.45 2.09 6.46
CA GLN A 68 2.72 2.47 7.84
C GLN A 68 4.19 2.77 8.05
N LEU A 69 5.10 1.94 7.53
CA LEU A 69 6.54 2.15 7.69
C LEU A 69 6.99 3.44 7.00
N VAL A 70 6.59 3.64 5.74
CA VAL A 70 7.03 4.81 4.97
C VAL A 70 6.42 6.11 5.51
N LEU A 71 5.17 6.07 6.01
CA LEU A 71 4.52 7.22 6.62
C LEU A 71 5.13 7.60 7.98
N ILE A 72 5.54 6.62 8.79
CA ILE A 72 6.27 6.87 10.03
C ILE A 72 7.60 7.56 9.71
N VAL A 73 8.35 7.06 8.71
CA VAL A 73 9.60 7.69 8.26
C VAL A 73 9.36 9.11 7.77
N ALA A 74 8.31 9.35 6.99
CA ALA A 74 7.94 10.69 6.53
C ALA A 74 7.63 11.64 7.70
N GLY A 75 6.86 11.18 8.70
CA GLY A 75 6.53 11.95 9.90
C GLY A 75 7.74 12.25 10.78
N LEU A 76 8.65 11.28 10.95
CA LEU A 76 9.91 11.48 11.67
C LEU A 76 10.84 12.45 10.94
N SER A 77 10.85 12.43 9.61
CA SER A 77 11.78 13.24 8.82
C SER A 77 11.34 14.70 8.67
N PHE A 78 10.05 14.92 8.38
CA PHE A 78 9.50 16.24 8.03
C PHE A 78 8.58 16.83 9.12
N GLY A 79 8.34 16.10 10.21
CA GLY A 79 7.37 16.45 11.25
C GLY A 79 5.94 16.08 10.86
N VAL A 80 5.01 16.26 11.81
CA VAL A 80 3.62 15.80 11.67
C VAL A 80 2.93 16.42 10.45
N PHE A 81 3.02 17.75 10.28
CA PHE A 81 2.30 18.45 9.22
C PHE A 81 2.82 18.09 7.82
N TRP A 82 4.10 18.32 7.57
CA TRP A 82 4.71 18.07 6.25
C TRP A 82 4.83 16.59 5.94
N GLY A 83 5.13 15.74 6.93
CA GLY A 83 5.13 14.29 6.76
C GLY A 83 3.75 13.76 6.38
N THR A 84 2.68 14.29 6.98
CA THR A 84 1.31 13.94 6.60
C THR A 84 1.00 14.40 5.18
N LEU A 85 1.36 15.64 4.81
CA LEU A 85 1.12 16.16 3.47
C LEU A 85 1.84 15.33 2.38
N TYR A 86 3.14 15.08 2.55
CA TYR A 86 3.92 14.29 1.59
C TYR A 86 3.46 12.83 1.56
N GLY A 87 3.10 12.28 2.71
CA GLY A 87 2.49 10.96 2.83
C GLY A 87 1.16 10.86 2.07
N ALA A 88 0.26 11.84 2.23
CA ALA A 88 -1.02 11.88 1.54
C ALA A 88 -0.84 11.96 0.02
N LEU A 89 0.00 12.88 -0.47
CA LEU A 89 0.31 13.00 -1.89
C LEU A 89 0.86 11.70 -2.48
N GLY A 90 1.81 11.07 -1.78
CA GLY A 90 2.36 9.79 -2.23
C GLY A 90 1.32 8.67 -2.24
N LEU A 91 0.42 8.61 -1.25
CA LEU A 91 -0.65 7.62 -1.21
C LEU A 91 -1.66 7.81 -2.32
N GLU A 92 -2.03 9.04 -2.64
CA GLU A 92 -2.91 9.37 -3.77
C GLU A 92 -2.29 8.91 -5.09
N ILE A 93 -1.03 9.26 -5.34
CA ILE A 93 -0.31 8.84 -6.55
C ILE A 93 -0.23 7.30 -6.62
N SER A 94 0.10 6.63 -5.50
CA SER A 94 0.12 5.17 -5.43
C SER A 94 -1.24 4.56 -5.80
N GLY A 95 -2.32 5.17 -5.29
CA GLY A 95 -3.69 4.76 -5.57
C GLY A 95 -4.07 4.92 -7.03
N LEU A 96 -3.73 6.07 -7.63
CA LEU A 96 -3.93 6.34 -9.05
C LEU A 96 -3.19 5.32 -9.92
N ILE A 97 -1.92 5.06 -9.64
CA ILE A 97 -1.12 4.06 -10.37
C ILE A 97 -1.77 2.69 -10.25
N THR A 98 -2.13 2.27 -9.03
CA THR A 98 -2.73 0.95 -8.79
C THR A 98 -4.07 0.81 -9.50
N PHE A 99 -4.92 1.83 -9.42
CA PHE A 99 -6.21 1.88 -10.11
C PHE A 99 -6.02 1.77 -11.63
N GLN A 100 -5.10 2.55 -12.20
CA GLN A 100 -4.88 2.57 -13.65
C GLN A 100 -4.26 1.26 -14.15
N LEU A 101 -3.32 0.68 -13.42
CA LEU A 101 -2.78 -0.64 -13.74
C LEU A 101 -3.87 -1.71 -13.73
N ALA A 102 -4.75 -1.69 -12.71
CA ALA A 102 -5.89 -2.60 -12.65
C ALA A 102 -6.90 -2.36 -13.79
N ARG A 103 -7.10 -1.11 -14.19
CA ARG A 103 -7.98 -0.72 -15.30
C ARG A 103 -7.45 -1.18 -16.66
N ILE A 104 -6.15 -1.01 -16.91
CA ILE A 104 -5.48 -1.43 -18.15
C ILE A 104 -5.41 -2.96 -18.23
N ALA A 105 -5.09 -3.63 -17.12
CA ALA A 105 -5.19 -5.09 -17.05
C ALA A 105 -6.61 -5.58 -17.37
N GLY A 106 -7.61 -4.76 -17.06
CA GLY A 106 -8.95 -4.85 -17.61
C GLY A 106 -9.78 -5.99 -17.02
N ARG A 107 -11.08 -5.97 -17.33
CA ARG A 107 -12.01 -7.04 -16.94
C ARG A 107 -11.66 -8.38 -17.57
N ASP A 108 -11.02 -8.42 -18.74
CA ASP A 108 -10.77 -9.67 -19.47
C ASP A 108 -9.63 -10.51 -18.88
N ALA A 109 -8.52 -9.89 -18.46
CA ALA A 109 -7.47 -10.59 -17.72
C ALA A 109 -7.97 -11.07 -16.35
N VAL A 110 -8.81 -10.25 -15.72
CA VAL A 110 -9.47 -10.52 -14.44
C VAL A 110 -10.47 -11.68 -14.58
N HIS A 111 -11.34 -11.69 -15.59
CA HIS A 111 -12.34 -12.75 -15.78
C HIS A 111 -11.74 -14.12 -16.07
N ARG A 112 -10.56 -14.16 -16.72
CA ARG A 112 -9.80 -15.40 -16.97
C ARG A 112 -9.07 -15.94 -15.75
N LYS A 113 -8.55 -15.08 -14.87
CA LYS A 113 -7.73 -15.50 -13.71
C LYS A 113 -8.46 -15.48 -12.36
N ILE A 114 -9.56 -14.74 -12.22
CA ILE A 114 -10.28 -14.61 -10.95
C ILE A 114 -11.29 -15.77 -10.77
N PRO A 115 -11.26 -16.45 -9.61
CA PRO A 115 -12.23 -17.47 -9.24
C PRO A 115 -13.68 -16.99 -9.40
N GLN A 116 -14.58 -17.84 -9.89
CA GLN A 116 -16.01 -17.53 -10.03
C GLN A 116 -16.63 -16.95 -8.75
N LYS A 117 -16.16 -17.36 -7.57
CA LYS A 117 -16.62 -16.88 -6.25
C LYS A 117 -16.39 -15.39 -6.00
N LEU A 118 -15.43 -14.77 -6.68
CA LEU A 118 -15.09 -13.34 -6.51
C LEU A 118 -15.79 -12.44 -7.54
N ARG A 119 -16.39 -13.01 -8.59
CA ARG A 119 -17.19 -12.28 -9.59
C ARG A 119 -18.35 -11.46 -8.97
N PRO A 120 -19.17 -11.99 -8.03
CA PRO A 120 -20.24 -11.20 -7.43
C PRO A 120 -19.72 -10.06 -6.54
N VAL A 121 -18.52 -10.20 -5.96
CA VAL A 121 -17.87 -9.14 -5.16
C VAL A 121 -17.46 -7.97 -6.07
N ILE A 122 -16.86 -8.27 -7.23
CA ILE A 122 -16.46 -7.26 -8.22
C ILE A 122 -17.69 -6.57 -8.84
N ALA A 123 -18.75 -7.33 -9.11
CA ALA A 123 -20.01 -6.77 -9.62
C ALA A 123 -20.62 -5.76 -8.62
N ARG A 124 -20.77 -6.16 -7.35
CA ARG A 124 -21.26 -5.27 -6.28
C ARG A 124 -20.35 -4.08 -6.02
N ALA A 125 -19.03 -4.25 -6.14
CA ALA A 125 -18.06 -3.17 -5.98
C ALA A 125 -18.25 -2.04 -7.01
N GLY A 126 -18.79 -2.35 -8.20
CA GLY A 126 -19.09 -1.36 -9.23
C GLY A 126 -20.43 -0.62 -9.08
N GLU A 127 -21.26 -1.04 -8.13
CA GLU A 127 -22.54 -0.37 -7.81
C GLU A 127 -22.33 0.77 -6.81
N ARG A 128 -23.32 1.67 -6.65
CA ARG A 128 -23.26 2.79 -5.69
C ARG A 128 -22.86 2.37 -4.25
N PRO A 129 -23.40 1.26 -3.69
CA PRO A 129 -22.98 0.81 -2.36
C PRO A 129 -21.53 0.30 -2.33
N GLY A 130 -21.05 -0.29 -3.43
CA GLY A 130 -19.68 -0.75 -3.58
C GLY A 130 -18.66 0.39 -3.67
N ALA A 131 -19.00 1.45 -4.41
CA ALA A 131 -18.21 2.67 -4.46
C ALA A 131 -18.09 3.31 -3.06
N LEU A 132 -19.18 3.35 -2.30
CA LEU A 132 -19.17 3.85 -0.91
C LEU A 132 -18.31 2.97 0.00
N PHE A 133 -18.41 1.64 -0.12
CA PHE A 133 -17.57 0.71 0.64
C PHE A 133 -16.06 0.91 0.35
N ILE A 134 -15.71 1.10 -0.92
CA ILE A 134 -14.33 1.41 -1.32
C ILE A 134 -13.89 2.75 -0.74
N ALA A 135 -14.72 3.79 -0.87
CA ALA A 135 -14.41 5.13 -0.37
C ALA A 135 -14.19 5.15 1.16
N VAL A 136 -15.06 4.49 1.93
CA VAL A 136 -14.91 4.37 3.38
C VAL A 136 -13.69 3.52 3.73
N GLY A 137 -13.44 2.43 2.98
CA GLY A 137 -12.27 1.58 3.17
C GLY A 137 -10.94 2.27 2.87
N THR A 138 -10.93 3.26 1.97
CA THR A 138 -9.76 4.10 1.67
C THR A 138 -9.60 5.29 2.60
N ALA A 139 -10.70 5.79 3.19
CA ALA A 139 -10.67 6.94 4.10
C ALA A 139 -9.94 6.64 5.42
N TYR A 140 -9.87 5.37 5.82
CA TYR A 140 -9.21 4.94 7.04
C TYR A 140 -7.83 4.33 6.75
N PRO A 141 -6.72 4.88 7.29
CA PRO A 141 -5.35 4.46 6.95
C PRO A 141 -4.93 3.07 7.45
N ILE A 142 -5.84 2.33 8.11
CA ILE A 142 -5.60 0.94 8.56
C ILE A 142 -6.03 -0.08 7.49
N GLY A 143 -6.76 0.35 6.44
CA GLY A 143 -7.18 -0.52 5.34
C GLY A 143 -6.04 -0.93 4.40
N VAL A 144 -6.21 -2.06 3.70
CA VAL A 144 -5.30 -2.48 2.61
C VAL A 144 -5.57 -1.61 1.38
N LEU A 145 -5.10 -0.35 1.40
CA LEU A 145 -5.37 0.66 0.36
C LEU A 145 -5.16 0.12 -1.06
N THR A 146 -4.07 -0.61 -1.28
CA THR A 146 -3.73 -1.18 -2.59
C THR A 146 -4.80 -2.15 -3.09
N ALA A 147 -5.43 -2.93 -2.20
CA ALA A 147 -6.52 -3.83 -2.57
C ALA A 147 -7.78 -3.06 -2.95
N TYR A 148 -8.12 -1.99 -2.21
CA TYR A 148 -9.25 -1.13 -2.53
C TYR A 148 -9.08 -0.41 -3.87
N HIS A 149 -7.91 0.17 -4.13
CA HIS A 149 -7.61 0.83 -5.41
C HIS A 149 -7.60 -0.16 -6.57
N GLY A 150 -7.04 -1.36 -6.37
CA GLY A 150 -7.09 -2.43 -7.37
C GLY A 150 -8.52 -2.91 -7.65
N LEU A 151 -9.34 -3.08 -6.61
CA LEU A 151 -10.74 -3.45 -6.75
C LEU A 151 -11.52 -2.37 -7.50
N ALA A 152 -11.30 -1.10 -7.18
CA ALA A 152 -11.90 0.01 -7.91
C ALA A 152 -11.52 -0.01 -9.40
N GLY A 153 -10.25 -0.24 -9.72
CA GLY A 153 -9.76 -0.24 -11.11
C GLY A 153 -10.38 -1.31 -12.01
N VAL A 154 -10.78 -2.46 -11.45
CA VAL A 154 -11.44 -3.54 -12.19
C VAL A 154 -12.97 -3.36 -12.33
N THR A 155 -13.53 -2.38 -11.62
CA THR A 155 -14.97 -2.04 -11.72
C THR A 155 -15.25 -1.06 -12.85
N SER A 156 -16.53 -0.77 -13.08
CA SER A 156 -16.99 0.26 -14.04
C SER A 156 -16.83 1.69 -13.53
N MET A 157 -16.31 1.90 -12.31
CA MET A 157 -16.10 3.24 -11.75
C MET A 157 -15.21 4.10 -12.66
N LYS A 158 -15.60 5.36 -12.84
CA LYS A 158 -14.82 6.37 -13.54
C LYS A 158 -14.01 7.15 -12.52
N LEU A 159 -12.78 7.54 -12.87
CA LEU A 159 -12.09 8.62 -12.19
C LEU A 159 -12.94 9.87 -12.38
N GLY A 160 -13.44 10.43 -11.27
CA GLY A 160 -14.08 11.74 -11.28
C GLY A 160 -12.99 12.80 -11.35
N VAL A 161 -12.42 12.96 -12.54
CA VAL A 161 -11.62 14.12 -12.96
C VAL A 161 -12.38 14.79 -14.08
#